data_AF-A0A4Y9JLE6-F1
#
_entry.id   AF-A0A4Y9JLE6-F1
#
_cell.length_a   1.000
_cell.length_b   1.000
_cell.length_c   1.000
_cell.angle_alpha   90.00
_cell.angle_beta   90.00
_cell.angle_gamma   90.00
#
_symmetry.space_group_name_H-M   'P 1'
#
loop_
_entity.id
_entity.type
_entity.pdbx_description
1 polymer ?
#
loop_
_entity_poly.entity_id
_entity_poly.type
_entity_poly.pdbx_seq_one_letter_code
_entity_poly.pdbx_strand_id
1 'polypeptide(L)'
;MLNQYFLHFEESKIVTPLYAFDIDYLNIPKYVGLSKEQILENYRILLTYLNIPWFLALDMPDFPSSASGLFHFFEVKKLFMLDYLILIFSGMGTLWFVRHLNRRRESWRLLPYFRQGTLIPLAILLALLVSFDTLFVLFHKVFFNNDAWLFNATTDPIILALPAEFFMHSFLLAFGLIEVFLILGYFTTKYRISAPSR
;
A
#
# COMPACT_ATOMS: atom_id res chain seq x y z
N MET A 1 32.24 7.54 7.33
CA MET A 1 32.39 6.59 6.20
C MET A 1 31.11 5.84 5.82
N LEU A 2 30.09 5.72 6.69
CA LEU A 2 28.76 5.17 6.31
C LEU A 2 27.89 6.15 5.47
N ASN A 3 28.10 7.46 5.61
CA ASN A 3 27.33 8.49 4.86
C ASN A 3 27.53 8.46 3.34
N GLN A 4 28.64 7.92 2.84
CA GLN A 4 28.96 7.96 1.40
C GLN A 4 28.39 6.77 0.62
N TYR A 5 28.01 5.68 1.30
CA TYR A 5 27.33 4.53 0.69
C TYR A 5 25.80 4.71 0.62
N PHE A 6 25.23 5.55 1.49
CA PHE A 6 23.80 5.89 1.51
C PHE A 6 23.39 6.90 0.43
N LEU A 7 24.27 7.84 0.08
CA LEU A 7 24.08 8.77 -1.04
C LEU A 7 24.13 8.09 -2.42
N HIS A 8 24.54 6.82 -2.48
CA HIS A 8 24.72 6.05 -3.71
C HIS A 8 23.93 4.74 -3.81
N PHE A 9 23.16 4.36 -2.78
CA PHE A 9 22.18 3.28 -2.93
C PHE A 9 20.91 3.84 -3.58
N GLU A 10 21.11 4.34 -4.80
CA GLU A 10 20.17 4.85 -5.80
C GLU A 10 18.93 5.54 -5.24
N GLU A 11 18.74 6.83 -5.58
CA GLU A 11 17.41 7.44 -5.84
C GLU A 11 16.32 6.38 -5.75
N SER A 12 15.70 6.16 -4.57
CA SER A 12 14.99 4.90 -4.36
C SER A 12 13.94 4.80 -5.47
N LYS A 13 14.16 3.87 -6.41
CA LYS A 13 13.32 3.68 -7.61
C LYS A 13 12.00 3.04 -7.22
N ILE A 14 11.55 3.28 -5.99
CA ILE A 14 10.17 3.16 -5.62
C ILE A 14 9.48 4.23 -6.47
N VAL A 15 8.92 3.78 -7.58
CA VAL A 15 8.12 4.65 -8.42
C VAL A 15 6.92 5.06 -7.58
N THR A 16 6.69 6.35 -7.45
CA THR A 16 5.58 6.89 -6.67
C THR A 16 4.59 7.63 -7.57
N PRO A 17 4.07 7.04 -8.68
CA PRO A 17 3.27 7.81 -9.65
C PRO A 17 2.01 8.38 -9.01
N LEU A 18 1.35 7.58 -8.17
CA LEU A 18 0.14 8.01 -7.48
C LEU A 18 0.42 9.22 -6.57
N TYR A 19 1.43 9.14 -5.73
CA TYR A 19 1.76 10.25 -4.84
C TYR A 19 2.29 11.48 -5.60
N ALA A 20 3.09 11.28 -6.65
CA ALA A 20 3.56 12.38 -7.50
C ALA A 20 2.41 13.09 -8.22
N PHE A 21 1.36 12.36 -8.59
CA PHE A 21 0.10 12.92 -9.09
C PHE A 21 -0.66 13.65 -7.98
N ASP A 22 -0.81 13.03 -6.80
CA ASP A 22 -1.55 13.61 -5.67
C ASP A 22 -0.92 14.88 -5.10
N ILE A 23 0.41 15.01 -5.14
CA ILE A 23 1.09 16.26 -4.78
C ILE A 23 0.54 17.44 -5.60
N ASP A 24 0.37 17.26 -6.91
CA ASP A 24 -0.16 18.29 -7.80
C ASP A 24 -1.68 18.42 -7.64
N TYR A 25 -2.39 17.28 -7.67
CA TYR A 25 -3.85 17.23 -7.65
C TYR A 25 -4.44 17.81 -6.36
N LEU A 26 -3.83 17.51 -5.21
CA LEU A 26 -4.24 18.01 -3.90
C LEU A 26 -3.55 19.34 -3.54
N ASN A 27 -2.66 19.85 -4.38
CA ASN A 27 -1.90 21.09 -4.17
C ASN A 27 -1.12 21.09 -2.83
N ILE A 28 -0.49 19.96 -2.51
CA ILE A 28 0.25 19.73 -1.26
C ILE A 28 1.35 20.79 -1.00
N PRO A 29 2.13 21.23 -2.01
CA PRO A 29 3.19 22.24 -1.81
C PRO A 29 2.68 23.52 -1.14
N LYS A 30 1.42 23.91 -1.38
CA LYS A 30 0.81 25.10 -0.80
C LYS A 30 0.63 25.00 0.72
N TYR A 31 0.33 23.81 1.24
CA TYR A 31 0.05 23.61 2.67
C TYR A 31 1.31 23.35 3.48
N VAL A 32 2.28 22.66 2.88
CA VAL A 32 3.53 22.28 3.54
C VAL A 32 4.60 23.37 3.42
N GLY A 33 4.54 24.22 2.38
CA GLY A 33 5.55 25.24 2.14
C GLY A 33 6.88 24.70 1.59
N LEU A 34 6.85 23.51 0.98
CA LEU A 34 8.01 22.83 0.37
C LEU A 34 7.79 22.62 -1.13
N SER A 35 8.88 22.50 -1.89
CA SER A 35 8.79 22.13 -3.29
C SER A 35 8.30 20.69 -3.46
N LYS A 36 7.73 20.37 -4.63
CA LYS A 36 7.34 18.99 -4.98
C LYS A 36 8.49 18.00 -4.86
N GLU A 37 9.68 18.43 -5.25
CA GLU A 37 10.90 17.63 -5.21
C GLU A 37 11.29 17.30 -3.77
N GLN A 38 11.25 18.28 -2.87
CA GLN A 38 11.50 18.06 -1.44
C GLN A 38 10.48 17.09 -0.83
N ILE A 39 9.18 17.27 -1.15
CA ILE A 39 8.11 16.38 -0.66
C ILE A 39 8.33 14.95 -1.15
N LEU A 40 8.64 14.77 -2.44
CA LEU A 40 8.92 13.45 -3.01
C LEU A 40 10.15 12.79 -2.40
N GLU A 41 11.19 13.56 -2.09
CA GLU A 41 12.40 13.04 -1.48
C GLU A 41 12.14 12.49 -0.07
N ASN A 42 11.46 13.25 0.77
CA ASN A 42 11.10 12.79 2.11
C ASN A 42 10.14 11.60 2.07
N TYR A 43 9.21 11.57 1.10
CA TYR A 43 8.33 10.43 0.90
C TYR A 43 9.10 9.17 0.49
N ARG A 44 10.12 9.29 -0.37
CA ARG A 44 11.02 8.17 -0.71
C ARG A 44 11.82 7.66 0.49
N ILE A 45 12.30 8.57 1.34
CA ILE A 45 12.95 8.20 2.60
C ILE A 45 11.98 7.42 3.50
N LEU A 46 10.76 7.92 3.65
CA LEU A 46 9.70 7.24 4.43
C LEU A 46 9.40 5.85 3.86
N LEU A 47 9.19 5.72 2.54
CA LEU A 47 8.94 4.42 1.92
C LEU A 47 10.15 3.48 2.07
N THR A 48 11.37 3.97 1.97
CA THR A 48 12.58 3.18 2.22
C THR A 48 12.56 2.63 3.65
N TYR A 49 12.28 3.48 4.64
CA TYR A 49 12.14 3.06 6.03
C TYR A 49 11.04 2.00 6.23
N LEU A 50 9.86 2.18 5.64
CA LEU A 50 8.71 1.29 5.81
C LEU A 50 8.92 -0.07 5.13
N ASN A 51 9.53 -0.11 3.94
CA ASN A 51 9.65 -1.32 3.13
C ASN A 51 10.93 -2.12 3.42
N ILE A 52 11.99 -1.49 3.97
CA ILE A 52 13.28 -2.15 4.21
C ILE A 52 13.48 -2.50 5.70
N PRO A 53 13.50 -3.78 6.09
CA PRO A 53 13.52 -4.17 7.51
C PRO A 53 14.78 -3.72 8.27
N TRP A 54 15.95 -3.70 7.62
CA TRP A 54 17.22 -3.31 8.25
C TRP A 54 17.44 -1.79 8.37
N PHE A 55 16.50 -0.97 7.90
CA PHE A 55 16.56 0.49 8.06
C PHE A 55 15.96 0.88 9.42
N LEU A 56 16.81 1.12 10.42
CA LEU A 56 16.35 1.13 11.82
C LEU A 56 15.75 2.45 12.30
N ALA A 57 16.13 3.57 11.69
CA ALA A 57 15.68 4.92 12.07
C ALA A 57 15.05 5.63 10.88
N LEU A 58 13.96 6.34 11.14
CA LEU A 58 13.35 7.27 10.18
C LEU A 58 13.91 8.67 10.48
N ASP A 59 14.46 9.31 9.47
CA ASP A 59 14.95 10.68 9.55
C ASP A 59 14.62 11.41 8.25
N MET A 60 13.65 12.32 8.30
CA MET A 60 13.15 13.08 7.16
C MET A 60 13.68 14.51 7.26
N PRO A 61 14.57 14.96 6.36
CA PRO A 61 15.26 16.24 6.49
C PRO A 61 14.33 17.46 6.49
N ASP A 62 13.18 17.39 5.81
CA ASP A 62 12.23 18.51 5.72
C ASP A 62 10.98 18.32 6.60
N PHE A 63 10.81 17.15 7.25
CA PHE A 63 9.69 16.85 8.14
C PHE A 63 10.19 16.42 9.53
N PRO A 64 10.39 17.37 10.47
CA PRO A 64 10.69 17.01 11.84
C PRO A 64 9.60 16.10 12.40
N SER A 65 9.98 15.15 13.24
CA SER A 65 9.05 14.16 13.80
C SER A 65 9.24 14.08 15.30
N SER A 66 8.13 14.12 16.04
CA SER A 66 8.13 13.89 17.48
C SER A 66 8.43 12.43 17.80
N ALA A 67 8.76 12.14 19.07
CA ALA A 67 8.91 10.76 19.53
C ALA A 67 7.63 9.93 19.32
N SER A 68 6.46 10.58 19.44
CA SER A 68 5.16 9.95 19.19
C SER A 68 4.96 9.63 17.70
N GLY A 69 5.24 10.59 16.81
CA GLY A 69 5.13 10.39 15.36
C GLY A 69 6.08 9.29 14.85
N LEU A 70 7.32 9.28 15.34
CA LEU A 70 8.28 8.21 15.04
C LEU A 70 7.81 6.84 15.57
N PHE A 71 7.21 6.80 16.76
CA PHE A 71 6.64 5.57 17.30
C PHE A 71 5.50 5.05 16.41
N HIS A 72 4.60 5.91 15.93
CA HIS A 72 3.55 5.52 15.00
C HIS A 72 4.13 4.95 13.69
N PHE A 73 5.12 5.60 13.07
CA PHE A 73 5.74 5.07 11.85
C PHE A 73 6.44 3.72 12.08
N PHE A 74 7.00 3.49 13.26
CA PHE A 74 7.54 2.18 13.63
C PHE A 74 6.45 1.12 13.72
N GLU A 75 5.27 1.44 14.25
CA GLU A 75 4.11 0.53 14.24
C GLU A 75 3.64 0.25 12.81
N VAL A 76 3.53 1.28 11.96
CA VAL A 76 3.20 1.12 10.53
C VAL A 76 4.21 0.24 9.82
N LYS A 77 5.51 0.38 10.10
CA LYS A 77 6.56 -0.50 9.55
C LYS A 77 6.32 -1.97 9.90
N LYS A 78 5.86 -2.27 11.12
CA LYS A 78 5.51 -3.66 11.49
C LYS A 78 4.35 -4.19 10.66
N LEU A 79 3.35 -3.35 10.35
CA LEU A 79 2.25 -3.74 9.47
C LEU A 79 2.74 -4.03 8.04
N PHE A 80 3.70 -3.26 7.51
CA PHE A 80 4.35 -3.55 6.22
C PHE A 80 5.06 -4.91 6.24
N MET A 81 5.79 -5.23 7.31
CA MET A 81 6.45 -6.53 7.44
C MET A 81 5.45 -7.68 7.54
N LEU A 82 4.35 -7.48 8.27
CA LEU A 82 3.26 -8.45 8.35
C LEU A 82 2.60 -8.67 6.98
N ASP A 83 2.35 -7.61 6.22
CA ASP A 83 1.78 -7.68 4.87
C ASP A 83 2.69 -8.50 3.94
N TYR A 84 4.00 -8.26 3.94
CA TYR A 84 4.93 -9.06 3.15
C TYR A 84 4.95 -10.54 3.54
N LEU A 85 4.88 -10.86 4.84
CA LEU A 85 4.77 -12.26 5.28
C LEU A 85 3.49 -12.89 4.74
N ILE A 86 2.34 -12.21 4.88
CA ILE A 86 1.05 -12.69 4.36
C ILE A 86 1.14 -12.88 2.84
N LEU A 87 1.70 -11.93 2.11
CA LEU A 87 1.88 -12.00 0.65
C LEU A 87 2.74 -13.20 0.24
N ILE A 88 3.87 -13.43 0.90
CA ILE A 88 4.76 -14.56 0.58
C ILE A 88 4.04 -15.89 0.80
N PHE A 89 3.44 -16.10 1.99
CA PHE A 89 2.80 -17.37 2.31
C PHE A 89 1.54 -17.62 1.47
N SER A 90 0.69 -16.61 1.31
CA SER A 90 -0.51 -16.72 0.46
C SER A 90 -0.15 -16.89 -1.02
N GLY A 91 0.89 -16.20 -1.50
CA GLY A 91 1.40 -16.34 -2.86
C GLY A 91 1.95 -17.73 -3.14
N MET A 92 2.78 -18.27 -2.23
CA MET A 92 3.28 -19.65 -2.33
C MET A 92 2.14 -20.67 -2.34
N GLY A 93 1.17 -20.52 -1.43
CA GLY A 93 -0.02 -21.39 -1.37
C GLY A 93 -0.84 -21.33 -2.66
N THR A 94 -1.11 -20.13 -3.16
CA THR A 94 -1.85 -19.91 -4.42
C THR A 94 -1.12 -20.53 -5.61
N LEU A 95 0.18 -20.30 -5.72
CA LEU A 95 1.01 -20.86 -6.78
C LEU A 95 1.05 -22.39 -6.75
N TRP A 96 1.13 -22.99 -5.57
CA TRP A 96 1.06 -24.44 -5.41
C TRP A 96 -0.32 -24.98 -5.80
N PHE A 97 -1.40 -24.36 -5.32
CA PHE A 97 -2.77 -24.79 -5.58
C PHE A 97 -3.13 -24.70 -7.06
N VAL A 98 -2.79 -23.60 -7.73
CA VAL A 98 -3.00 -23.43 -9.18
C VAL A 98 -2.22 -24.48 -9.97
N ARG A 99 -0.96 -24.76 -9.60
CA ARG A 99 -0.16 -25.81 -10.25
C ARG A 99 -0.76 -27.21 -10.03
N HIS A 100 -1.26 -27.48 -8.84
CA HIS A 100 -1.93 -28.74 -8.51
C HIS A 100 -3.17 -28.96 -9.40
N LEU A 101 -4.05 -27.95 -9.49
CA LEU A 101 -5.25 -28.03 -10.34
C LEU A 101 -4.89 -28.15 -11.83
N ASN A 102 -3.90 -27.41 -12.32
CA ASN A 102 -3.46 -27.50 -13.71
C ASN A 102 -2.93 -28.89 -14.06
N ARG A 103 -2.13 -29.52 -13.18
CA ARG A 103 -1.63 -30.90 -13.37
C ARG A 103 -2.77 -31.93 -13.46
N ARG A 104 -3.86 -31.70 -12.72
CA ARG A 104 -5.05 -32.56 -12.73
C ARG A 104 -6.06 -32.21 -13.81
N ARG A 105 -5.82 -31.16 -14.61
CA ARG A 105 -6.79 -30.60 -15.57
C ARG A 105 -8.10 -30.16 -14.90
N GLU A 106 -8.02 -29.72 -13.64
CA GLU A 106 -9.15 -29.31 -12.80
C GLU A 106 -9.25 -27.78 -12.64
N SER A 107 -8.66 -27.00 -13.56
CA SER A 107 -8.62 -25.53 -13.48
C SER A 107 -10.01 -24.88 -13.45
N TRP A 108 -11.07 -25.58 -13.89
CA TRP A 108 -12.46 -25.14 -13.75
C TRP A 108 -12.86 -24.87 -12.29
N ARG A 109 -12.20 -25.53 -11.32
CA ARG A 109 -12.41 -25.29 -9.88
C ARG A 109 -11.99 -23.90 -9.43
N LEU A 110 -11.21 -23.16 -10.22
CA LEU A 110 -10.82 -21.77 -9.93
C LEU A 110 -11.97 -20.77 -10.16
N LEU A 111 -12.93 -21.09 -11.03
CA LEU A 111 -14.03 -20.19 -11.38
C LEU A 111 -14.86 -19.68 -10.18
N PRO A 112 -15.33 -20.52 -9.24
CA PRO A 112 -16.06 -20.03 -8.09
C PRO A 112 -15.22 -19.09 -7.22
N TYR A 113 -13.91 -19.32 -7.07
CA TYR A 113 -13.04 -18.44 -6.29
C TYR A 113 -12.90 -17.07 -6.93
N PHE A 114 -12.72 -16.98 -8.25
CA PHE A 114 -12.70 -15.67 -8.92
C PHE A 114 -14.05 -14.97 -8.83
N ARG A 115 -15.17 -15.70 -9.05
CA ARG A 115 -16.52 -15.11 -9.01
C ARG A 115 -16.94 -14.64 -7.61
N GLN A 116 -16.65 -15.42 -6.57
CA GLN A 116 -16.99 -15.04 -5.21
C GLN A 116 -15.98 -14.04 -4.66
N GLY A 117 -14.72 -14.14 -5.09
CA GLY A 117 -13.64 -13.26 -4.70
C GLY A 117 -13.87 -11.81 -5.05
N THR A 118 -14.57 -11.49 -6.15
CA THR A 118 -14.91 -10.09 -6.53
C THR A 118 -15.86 -9.42 -5.54
N LEU A 119 -16.64 -10.17 -4.77
CA LEU A 119 -17.65 -9.58 -3.89
C LEU A 119 -17.02 -8.75 -2.75
N ILE A 120 -15.88 -9.20 -2.20
CA ILE A 120 -15.25 -8.56 -1.05
C ILE A 120 -14.56 -7.24 -1.44
N PRO A 121 -13.63 -7.19 -2.43
CA PRO A 121 -13.01 -5.94 -2.86
C PRO A 121 -14.04 -4.93 -3.38
N LEU A 122 -15.07 -5.38 -4.10
CA LEU A 122 -16.14 -4.50 -4.55
C LEU A 122 -16.90 -3.87 -3.37
N ALA A 123 -17.26 -4.66 -2.35
CA ALA A 123 -17.90 -4.13 -1.14
C ALA A 123 -17.00 -3.12 -0.41
N ILE A 124 -15.69 -3.39 -0.33
CA ILE A 124 -14.71 -2.47 0.27
C ILE A 124 -14.61 -1.18 -0.55
N LEU A 125 -14.53 -1.25 -1.88
CA LEU A 125 -14.52 -0.06 -2.75
C LEU A 125 -15.75 0.82 -2.53
N LEU A 126 -16.95 0.22 -2.46
CA LEU A 126 -18.17 0.95 -2.18
C LEU A 126 -18.14 1.59 -0.78
N ALA A 127 -17.65 0.88 0.23
CA ALA A 127 -17.52 1.42 1.58
C ALA A 127 -16.53 2.60 1.65
N LEU A 128 -15.39 2.50 0.95
CA LEU A 128 -14.39 3.57 0.83
C LEU A 128 -15.01 4.82 0.19
N LEU A 129 -15.80 4.68 -0.87
CA LEU A 129 -16.45 5.81 -1.55
C LEU A 129 -17.54 6.48 -0.69
N VAL A 130 -18.20 5.74 0.21
CA VAL A 130 -19.32 6.25 1.01
C VAL A 130 -18.86 6.81 2.36
N SER A 131 -17.81 6.26 2.98
CA SER A 131 -17.45 6.59 4.37
C SER A 131 -15.96 6.46 4.66
N PHE A 132 -15.12 7.01 3.79
CA PHE A 132 -13.65 6.94 3.92
C PHE A 132 -13.15 7.36 5.30
N ASP A 133 -13.53 8.55 5.81
CA ASP A 133 -13.03 9.06 7.09
C ASP A 133 -13.33 8.12 8.27
N THR A 134 -14.52 7.54 8.27
CA THR A 134 -14.92 6.56 9.31
C THR A 134 -14.08 5.30 9.22
N LEU A 135 -13.85 4.80 8.00
CA LEU A 135 -13.00 3.63 7.77
C LEU A 135 -11.54 3.92 8.11
N PHE A 136 -11.03 5.10 7.81
CA PHE A 136 -9.68 5.54 8.15
C PHE A 136 -9.48 5.56 9.67
N VAL A 137 -10.41 6.14 10.43
CA VAL A 137 -10.35 6.13 11.90
C VAL A 137 -10.51 4.71 12.46
N LEU A 138 -11.41 3.89 11.89
CA LEU A 138 -11.61 2.51 12.33
C LEU A 138 -10.35 1.67 12.11
N PHE A 139 -9.70 1.82 10.95
CA PHE A 139 -8.42 1.18 10.66
C PHE A 139 -7.39 1.49 11.77
N HIS A 140 -7.25 2.77 12.12
CA HIS A 140 -6.31 3.15 13.17
C HIS A 140 -6.66 2.53 14.53
N LYS A 141 -7.94 2.51 14.91
CA LYS A 141 -8.40 1.88 16.17
C LYS A 141 -8.23 0.36 16.20
N VAL A 142 -8.24 -0.30 15.04
CA VAL A 142 -8.03 -1.75 14.93
C VAL A 142 -6.55 -2.10 15.09
N PHE A 143 -5.66 -1.32 14.49
CA PHE A 143 -4.23 -1.65 14.45
C PHE A 143 -3.37 -0.96 15.51
N PHE A 144 -3.84 0.16 16.07
CA PHE A 144 -3.10 0.94 17.07
C PHE A 144 -3.96 1.09 18.34
N ASN A 145 -3.35 0.81 19.49
CA ASN A 145 -4.00 0.84 20.80
C ASN A 145 -3.62 2.06 21.64
N ASN A 146 -3.14 3.11 20.98
CA ASN A 146 -2.59 4.32 21.56
C ASN A 146 -2.93 5.51 20.63
N ASP A 147 -2.59 6.73 21.06
CA ASP A 147 -2.92 7.96 20.34
C ASP A 147 -1.77 8.47 19.43
N ALA A 148 -0.71 7.69 19.21
CA ALA A 148 0.45 8.15 18.47
C ALA A 148 0.15 8.45 16.98
N TRP A 149 -0.93 7.90 16.44
CA TRP A 149 -1.43 8.20 15.09
C TRP A 149 -2.14 9.56 14.98
N LEU A 150 -2.42 10.24 16.10
CA LEU A 150 -2.96 11.60 16.12
C LEU A 150 -1.83 12.64 16.04
N PHE A 151 -1.39 12.92 14.82
CA PHE A 151 -0.30 13.87 14.59
C PHE A 151 -0.72 15.32 14.86
N ASN A 152 0.23 16.11 15.38
CA ASN A 152 0.09 17.55 15.49
C ASN A 152 0.93 18.21 14.39
N ALA A 153 0.32 19.03 13.53
CA ALA A 153 1.01 19.64 12.39
C ALA A 153 2.21 20.54 12.77
N THR A 154 2.32 20.97 14.03
CA THR A 154 3.48 21.74 14.51
C THR A 154 4.67 20.85 14.86
N THR A 155 4.44 19.66 15.42
CA THR A 155 5.52 18.73 15.82
C THR A 155 5.77 17.62 14.81
N ASP A 156 4.77 17.32 13.97
CA ASP A 156 4.74 16.24 12.99
C ASP A 156 4.09 16.75 11.68
N PRO A 157 4.67 17.77 11.01
CA PRO A 157 4.11 18.40 9.80
C PRO A 157 3.91 17.45 8.61
N ILE A 158 4.45 16.24 8.65
CA ILE A 158 4.23 15.20 7.64
C ILE A 158 2.73 14.89 7.43
N ILE A 159 1.87 15.13 8.42
CA ILE A 159 0.41 14.99 8.27
C ILE A 159 -0.17 15.90 7.17
N LEU A 160 0.48 17.05 6.91
CA LEU A 160 0.07 17.97 5.84
C LEU A 160 0.52 17.47 4.46
N ALA A 161 1.57 16.64 4.41
CA ALA A 161 2.08 16.04 3.18
C ALA A 161 1.40 14.70 2.85
N LEU A 162 0.89 13.98 3.85
CA LEU A 162 0.15 12.74 3.69
C LEU A 162 -1.32 12.93 4.10
N PRO A 163 -2.11 13.71 3.35
CA PRO A 163 -3.50 13.96 3.67
C PRO A 163 -4.33 12.66 3.53
N ALA A 164 -5.49 12.62 4.19
CA ALA A 164 -6.38 11.46 4.20
C ALA A 164 -6.77 11.02 2.77
N GLU A 165 -6.97 11.97 1.86
CA GLU A 165 -7.31 11.77 0.46
C GLU A 165 -6.25 10.96 -0.30
N PHE A 166 -4.96 11.15 0.02
CA PHE A 166 -3.89 10.33 -0.57
C PHE A 166 -4.05 8.85 -0.19
N PHE A 167 -4.41 8.58 1.07
CA PHE A 167 -4.69 7.21 1.50
C PHE A 167 -5.97 6.66 0.85
N MET A 168 -7.01 7.49 0.66
CA MET A 168 -8.20 7.09 -0.08
C MET A 168 -7.85 6.66 -1.50
N HIS A 169 -7.10 7.47 -2.25
CA HIS A 169 -6.67 7.14 -3.60
C HIS A 169 -5.82 5.86 -3.63
N SER A 170 -4.94 5.67 -2.63
CA SER A 170 -4.12 4.47 -2.49
C SER A 170 -4.97 3.21 -2.27
N PHE A 171 -5.97 3.26 -1.38
CA PHE A 171 -6.89 2.16 -1.16
C PHE A 171 -7.76 1.87 -2.39
N LEU A 172 -8.30 2.90 -3.05
CA LEU A 172 -9.07 2.74 -4.30
C LEU A 172 -8.23 2.09 -5.40
N LEU A 173 -6.97 2.50 -5.56
CA LEU A 173 -6.05 1.90 -6.52
C LEU A 173 -5.77 0.43 -6.18
N ALA A 174 -5.43 0.12 -4.92
CA ALA A 174 -5.10 -1.24 -4.49
C ALA A 174 -6.28 -2.20 -4.68
N PHE A 175 -7.46 -1.85 -4.15
CA PHE A 175 -8.66 -2.69 -4.30
C PHE A 175 -9.17 -2.73 -5.74
N GLY A 176 -9.03 -1.64 -6.51
CA GLY A 176 -9.35 -1.63 -7.94
C GLY A 176 -8.47 -2.58 -8.76
N LEU A 177 -7.16 -2.62 -8.48
CA LEU A 177 -6.25 -3.56 -9.12
C LEU A 177 -6.57 -5.02 -8.75
N ILE A 178 -6.92 -5.29 -7.49
CA ILE A 178 -7.37 -6.61 -7.04
C ILE A 178 -8.65 -7.02 -7.79
N GLU A 179 -9.62 -6.12 -7.89
CA GLU A 179 -10.88 -6.38 -8.60
C GLU A 179 -10.64 -6.71 -10.08
N VAL A 180 -9.82 -5.91 -10.77
CA VAL A 180 -9.41 -6.16 -12.15
C VAL A 180 -8.71 -7.51 -12.28
N PHE A 181 -7.78 -7.83 -11.37
CA PHE A 181 -7.08 -9.11 -11.38
C PHE A 181 -8.04 -10.30 -11.26
N LEU A 182 -9.04 -10.22 -10.36
CA LEU A 182 -10.04 -11.28 -10.18
C LEU A 182 -10.93 -11.46 -11.41
N ILE A 183 -11.38 -10.35 -12.01
CA ILE A 183 -12.18 -10.35 -13.24
C ILE A 183 -11.40 -10.96 -14.40
N LEU A 184 -10.15 -10.53 -14.61
CA LEU A 184 -9.28 -11.09 -15.65
C LEU A 184 -8.99 -12.58 -15.41
N GLY A 185 -8.79 -12.97 -14.14
CA GLY A 185 -8.61 -14.35 -13.72
C GLY A 185 -9.82 -15.23 -14.07
N TYR A 186 -11.03 -14.72 -13.82
CA TYR A 186 -12.27 -15.39 -14.21
C TYR A 186 -12.36 -15.61 -15.72
N PHE A 187 -12.23 -14.55 -16.52
CA PHE A 187 -12.35 -14.63 -17.98
C PHE A 187 -11.26 -15.50 -18.61
N THR A 188 -10.02 -15.38 -18.14
CA THR A 188 -8.89 -16.18 -18.62
C THR A 188 -9.10 -17.66 -18.29
N THR A 189 -9.57 -17.99 -17.08
CA THR A 189 -9.88 -19.37 -16.69
C THR A 189 -11.02 -19.93 -17.52
N LYS A 190 -12.10 -19.16 -17.71
CA LYS A 190 -13.26 -19.55 -18.52
C LYS A 190 -12.88 -19.83 -19.97
N TYR A 191 -12.03 -18.98 -20.56
CA TYR A 191 -11.52 -19.18 -21.91
C TYR A 191 -10.69 -20.47 -22.02
N ARG A 192 -9.76 -20.70 -21.09
CA ARG A 192 -8.88 -21.88 -21.08
C ARG A 192 -9.64 -23.20 -21.01
N ILE A 193 -10.71 -23.28 -20.21
CA ILE A 193 -11.50 -24.52 -20.08
C ILE A 193 -12.46 -24.75 -21.26
N SER A 194 -12.80 -23.69 -22.00
CA SER A 194 -13.73 -23.76 -23.15
C SER A 194 -13.00 -24.02 -24.47
N ALA A 195 -11.68 -23.79 -24.51
CA ALA A 195 -10.87 -24.05 -25.69
C ALA A 195 -10.75 -25.57 -25.93
N PRO A 196 -10.92 -26.06 -27.17
CA PRO A 196 -10.74 -27.48 -27.48
C PRO A 196 -9.31 -27.91 -27.16
N SER A 197 -9.15 -29.08 -26.55
CA SER A 197 -7.83 -29.65 -26.24
C SER A 197 -7.04 -29.82 -27.54
N ARG A 198 -5.90 -29.12 -27.66
CA ARG A 198 -4.89 -29.41 -28.68
C ARG A 198 -4.17 -30.71 -28.36
#